data_AF-A0A9P6N7N8-F1
#
_entry.id   AF-A0A9P6N7N8-F1
#
_cell.length_a   1.000
_cell.length_b   1.000
_cell.length_c   1.000
_cell.angle_alpha   90.00
_cell.angle_beta   90.00
_cell.angle_gamma   90.00
#
_symmetry.space_group_name_H-M   'P 1'
#
loop_
_entity.id
_entity.type
_entity.pdbx_description
1 polymer ?
#
loop_
_entity_poly.entity_id
_entity_poly.type
_entity_poly.pdbx_seq_one_letter_code
_entity_poly.pdbx_strand_id
1 'polypeptide(L)'
;VRDFIHVQDLARGHLSALESFLEIGRHKSTGECRTYNLSTGQGATVKEIVNALSKVSGKEIKCIETDRRPGDLAIVICDPKKAFKELDWKAEKTIIDMARDMWTYCLKNPNGIL
;
A
#
# COMPACT_ATOMS: atom_id res chain seq x y z
N VAL A 1 -1.79 -14.00 0.03
CA VAL A 1 -0.73 -12.99 0.11
C VAL A 1 -1.07 -11.83 -0.82
N ARG A 2 -0.95 -10.60 -0.33
CA ARG A 2 -1.19 -9.35 -1.08
C ARG A 2 -0.09 -8.35 -0.78
N ASP A 3 0.23 -7.50 -1.75
CA ASP A 3 1.08 -6.33 -1.57
C ASP A 3 0.24 -5.17 -1.03
N PHE A 4 0.27 -4.98 0.29
CA PHE A 4 -0.40 -3.85 0.92
C PHE A 4 0.51 -2.64 0.85
N ILE A 5 -0.03 -1.51 0.37
CA ILE A 5 0.68 -0.24 0.26
C ILE A 5 -0.01 0.82 1.12
N HIS A 6 0.77 1.64 1.80
CA HIS A 6 0.24 2.75 2.58
C HIS A 6 -0.34 3.82 1.65
N VAL A 7 -1.54 4.31 1.96
CA VAL A 7 -2.25 5.26 1.09
C VAL A 7 -1.48 6.57 0.86
N GLN A 8 -0.71 7.05 1.84
CA GLN A 8 0.17 8.22 1.67
C GLN A 8 1.34 7.96 0.71
N ASP A 9 1.89 6.74 0.68
CA ASP A 9 2.93 6.39 -0.31
C ASP A 9 2.33 6.37 -1.72
N LEU A 10 1.12 5.81 -1.85
CA LEU A 10 0.38 5.84 -3.10
C LEU A 10 0.10 7.29 -3.55
N ALA A 11 -0.30 8.18 -2.63
CA ALA A 11 -0.52 9.59 -2.93
C ALA A 11 0.77 10.30 -3.38
N ARG A 12 1.90 10.05 -2.72
CA ARG A 12 3.21 10.54 -3.17
C ARG A 12 3.60 10.02 -4.56
N GLY A 13 3.18 8.80 -4.90
CA GLY A 13 3.38 8.25 -6.25
C GLY A 13 2.65 9.03 -7.34
N HIS A 14 1.48 9.60 -7.02
CA HIS A 14 0.78 10.49 -7.96
C HIS A 14 1.54 11.79 -8.17
N LEU A 15 2.14 12.36 -7.11
CA LEU A 15 2.99 13.55 -7.23
C LEU A 15 4.22 13.26 -8.09
N SER A 16 4.92 12.14 -7.85
CA SER A 16 6.07 11.74 -8.67
C SER A 16 5.70 11.52 -10.14
N ALA A 17 4.52 10.93 -10.41
CA ALA A 17 4.02 10.78 -11.78
C ALA A 17 3.72 12.13 -12.44
N LEU A 18 3.12 13.07 -11.71
CA LEU A 18 2.82 14.42 -12.19
C LEU A 18 4.11 15.21 -12.48
N GLU A 19 5.08 15.19 -11.56
CA GLU A 19 6.39 15.83 -11.74
C GLU A 19 7.09 15.27 -12.98
N SER A 20 7.08 13.95 -13.15
CA SER A 20 7.67 13.31 -14.32
C SER A 20 6.98 13.68 -15.64
N PHE A 21 5.65 13.80 -15.62
CA PHE A 21 4.86 14.23 -16.78
C PHE A 21 5.06 15.70 -17.15
N LEU A 22 5.15 16.57 -16.14
CA LEU A 22 5.40 18.01 -16.33
C LEU A 22 6.88 18.35 -16.55
N GLU A 23 7.74 17.33 -16.66
CA GLU A 23 9.19 17.47 -16.80
C GLU A 23 9.87 18.27 -15.68
N ILE A 24 9.31 18.21 -14.48
CA ILE A 24 9.82 18.83 -13.26
C ILE A 24 10.74 17.83 -12.54
N GLY A 25 11.91 18.30 -12.09
CA GLY A 25 12.86 17.47 -11.37
C GLY A 25 13.77 16.62 -12.27
N ARG A 26 14.23 15.48 -11.74
CA ARG A 26 15.30 14.67 -12.35
C ARG A 26 14.83 13.66 -13.39
N HIS A 27 13.58 13.21 -13.31
CA HIS A 27 13.07 12.13 -14.14
C HIS A 27 11.94 12.64 -15.04
N LYS A 28 12.25 12.89 -16.31
CA LYS A 28 11.33 13.48 -17.28
C LYS A 28 10.78 12.42 -18.21
N SER A 29 9.47 12.45 -18.45
CA SER A 29 8.84 11.66 -19.50
C SER A 29 8.44 12.58 -20.65
N THR A 30 8.68 12.15 -21.89
CA THR A 30 8.47 12.94 -23.12
C THR A 30 6.99 13.04 -23.53
N GLY A 31 6.07 13.26 -22.58
CA GLY A 31 4.63 13.37 -22.84
C GLY A 31 3.94 12.09 -23.32
N GLU A 32 4.63 10.94 -23.27
CA GLU A 32 4.09 9.63 -23.64
C GLU A 32 3.20 9.05 -22.54
N CYS A 33 2.19 8.26 -22.93
CA CYS A 33 1.40 7.49 -21.98
C CYS A 33 2.26 6.40 -21.34
N ARG A 34 2.37 6.40 -20.00
CA ARG A 34 3.15 5.42 -19.23
C ARG A 34 2.31 4.82 -18.11
N THR A 35 2.56 3.55 -17.85
CA THR A 35 1.91 2.79 -16.78
C THR A 35 2.93 2.28 -15.78
N TYR A 36 2.56 2.29 -14.50
CA TYR A 36 3.43 1.94 -13.38
C TYR A 36 2.69 1.11 -12.34
N ASN A 37 3.37 0.12 -11.77
CA ASN A 37 2.97 -0.48 -10.51
C ASN A 37 3.44 0.41 -9.37
N LEU A 38 2.52 0.85 -8.51
CA LEU A 38 2.84 1.47 -7.23
C LEU A 38 2.63 0.43 -6.14
N SER A 39 3.72 -0.20 -5.73
CA SER A 39 3.69 -1.34 -4.82
C SER A 39 4.91 -1.34 -3.90
N THR A 40 4.85 -2.10 -2.81
CA THR A 40 6.02 -2.29 -1.93
C THR A 40 6.97 -3.34 -2.49
N GLY A 41 6.47 -4.24 -3.36
CA GLY A 41 7.19 -5.42 -3.83
C GLY A 41 7.23 -6.55 -2.79
N GLN A 42 6.60 -6.35 -1.62
CA GLN A 42 6.59 -7.30 -0.52
C GLN A 42 5.16 -7.76 -0.24
N GLY A 43 4.97 -9.08 -0.22
CA GLY A 43 3.67 -9.66 0.08
C GLY A 43 3.47 -9.86 1.58
N ALA A 44 2.28 -9.57 2.06
CA ALA A 44 1.82 -9.96 3.40
C ALA A 44 0.64 -10.95 3.32
N THR A 45 0.64 -11.90 4.22
CA THR A 45 -0.45 -12.83 4.50
C THR A 45 -1.57 -12.14 5.30
N VAL A 46 -2.75 -12.76 5.33
CA VAL A 46 -3.85 -12.30 6.21
C VAL A 46 -3.43 -12.34 7.68
N LYS A 47 -2.72 -13.40 8.10
CA LYS A 47 -2.24 -13.57 9.48
C LYS A 47 -1.25 -12.46 9.88
N GLU A 48 -0.33 -12.06 9.00
CA GLU A 48 0.61 -10.96 9.27
C GLU A 48 -0.10 -9.61 9.46
N ILE A 49 -1.12 -9.32 8.64
CA ILE A 49 -1.92 -8.08 8.78
C ILE A 49 -2.70 -8.09 10.09
N VAL A 50 -3.36 -9.20 10.43
CA VAL A 50 -4.08 -9.36 11.69
C VAL A 50 -3.14 -9.20 12.89
N ASN A 51 -1.96 -9.81 12.84
CA ASN A 51 -0.96 -9.70 13.91
C ASN A 51 -0.45 -8.26 14.05
N ALA A 52 -0.19 -7.56 12.94
CA ALA A 52 0.19 -6.16 12.97
C ALA A 52 -0.91 -5.29 13.63
N LEU A 53 -2.18 -5.51 13.25
CA LEU A 53 -3.33 -4.81 13.84
C LEU A 53 -3.53 -5.13 15.32
N SER A 54 -3.40 -6.40 15.70
CA SER A 54 -3.51 -6.82 17.10
C SER A 54 -2.41 -6.17 17.95
N LYS A 55 -1.17 -6.14 17.43
CA LYS A 55 -0.03 -5.51 18.10
C LYS A 55 -0.22 -4.01 18.30
N VAL A 56 -0.63 -3.26 17.27
CA VAL A 56 -0.79 -1.79 17.38
C VAL A 56 -2.03 -1.38 18.18
N SER A 57 -3.08 -2.20 18.16
CA SER A 57 -4.31 -1.92 18.90
C SER A 57 -4.25 -2.33 20.36
N GLY A 58 -3.32 -3.23 20.72
CA GLY A 58 -3.27 -3.87 22.04
C GLY A 58 -4.47 -4.79 22.29
N LYS A 59 -5.21 -5.17 21.24
CA LYS A 59 -6.42 -6.00 21.32
C LYS A 59 -6.21 -7.31 20.60
N GLU A 60 -6.72 -8.39 21.17
CA GLU A 60 -6.80 -9.66 20.46
C GLU A 60 -7.84 -9.57 19.34
N ILE A 61 -7.46 -9.97 18.12
CA ILE A 61 -8.36 -10.01 16.97
C ILE A 61 -8.63 -11.48 16.63
N LYS A 62 -9.80 -11.98 17.04
CA LYS A 62 -10.20 -13.36 16.79
C LYS A 62 -10.44 -13.59 15.30
N CYS A 63 -9.79 -14.61 14.75
CA CYS A 63 -9.96 -15.05 13.37
C CYS A 63 -10.59 -16.44 13.33
N ILE A 64 -11.55 -16.63 12.43
CA ILE A 64 -12.16 -17.94 12.15
C ILE A 64 -11.78 -18.30 10.73
N GLU A 65 -11.08 -19.42 10.55
CA GLU A 65 -10.78 -19.94 9.23
C GLU A 65 -12.07 -20.50 8.62
N THR A 66 -12.36 -20.09 7.38
CA THR A 66 -13.56 -20.46 6.63
C THR A 66 -13.16 -20.86 5.21
N ASP A 67 -14.13 -21.35 4.43
CA ASP A 67 -13.89 -21.75 3.04
C ASP A 67 -13.27 -20.63 2.20
N ARG A 68 -12.50 -21.02 1.18
CA ARG A 68 -11.91 -20.07 0.24
C ARG A 68 -13.00 -19.29 -0.48
N ARG A 69 -12.92 -17.95 -0.41
CA ARG A 69 -13.79 -17.08 -1.20
C ARG A 69 -13.59 -17.34 -2.70
N PRO A 70 -14.65 -17.65 -3.47
CA PRO A 70 -14.54 -17.90 -4.90
C PRO A 70 -13.85 -16.75 -5.64
N GLY A 71 -12.94 -17.08 -6.57
CA GLY A 71 -12.17 -16.09 -7.34
C GLY A 71 -10.92 -15.53 -6.64
N ASP A 72 -10.69 -15.80 -5.35
CA ASP A 72 -9.50 -15.29 -4.69
C ASP A 72 -8.22 -15.98 -5.18
N LEU A 73 -7.29 -15.21 -5.71
CA LEU A 73 -5.94 -15.67 -6.01
C LEU A 73 -5.13 -15.87 -4.73
N ALA A 74 -4.26 -16.88 -4.71
CA ALA A 74 -3.44 -17.19 -3.54
C ALA A 74 -2.42 -16.08 -3.23
N ILE A 75 -1.73 -15.56 -4.25
CA ILE A 75 -0.67 -14.55 -4.13
C ILE A 75 -0.85 -13.51 -5.24
N VAL A 76 -0.84 -12.23 -4.87
CA VAL A 76 -0.82 -11.10 -5.82
C VAL A 76 0.15 -10.05 -5.28
N ILE A 77 1.27 -9.87 -5.97
CA ILE A 77 2.35 -8.92 -5.64
C ILE A 77 2.84 -8.32 -6.96
N CYS A 78 3.30 -7.07 -6.94
CA CYS A 78 3.76 -6.37 -8.14
C CYS A 78 5.25 -6.01 -8.04
N ASP A 79 5.96 -5.95 -9.17
CA ASP A 79 7.37 -5.48 -9.22
C ASP A 79 7.39 -3.92 -9.29
N PRO A 80 7.96 -3.23 -8.28
CA PRO A 80 8.03 -1.77 -8.23
C PRO A 80 9.23 -1.17 -8.97
N LYS A 81 10.12 -1.98 -9.56
CA LYS A 81 11.38 -1.50 -10.17
C LYS A 81 11.19 -0.40 -11.20
N LYS A 82 10.12 -0.46 -12.00
CA LYS A 82 9.86 0.55 -13.02
C LYS A 82 9.56 1.92 -12.39
N ALA A 83 8.71 1.96 -11.37
CA ALA A 83 8.40 3.19 -10.65
C ALA A 83 9.64 3.75 -9.93
N PHE A 84 10.46 2.89 -9.34
CA PHE A 84 11.72 3.32 -8.73
C PHE A 84 12.69 3.94 -9.75
N LYS A 85 12.91 3.28 -10.89
CA LYS A 85 13.86 3.75 -11.91
C LYS A 85 13.40 5.01 -12.63
N GLU A 86 12.12 5.09 -12.95
CA GLU A 86 11.58 6.13 -13.84
C GLU A 86 10.90 7.28 -13.09
N LEU A 87 10.44 7.08 -11.85
CA LEU A 87 9.76 8.11 -11.05
C LEU A 87 10.53 8.48 -9.77
N ASP A 88 11.67 7.82 -9.49
CA ASP A 88 12.37 7.89 -8.19
C ASP A 88 11.44 7.61 -7.01
N TRP A 89 10.39 6.80 -7.25
CA TRP A 89 9.36 6.52 -6.27
C TRP A 89 9.53 5.14 -5.66
N LYS A 90 9.41 5.05 -4.33
CA LYS A 90 9.41 3.80 -3.58
C LYS A 90 8.51 3.94 -2.36
N ALA A 91 7.72 2.91 -2.06
CA ALA A 91 6.99 2.86 -0.80
C ALA A 91 7.96 2.84 0.40
N GLU A 92 7.66 3.64 1.43
CA GLU A 92 8.51 3.82 2.61
C GLU A 92 7.87 3.28 3.88
N LYS A 93 6.53 3.21 3.91
CA LYS A 93 5.77 2.80 5.08
C LYS A 93 5.69 1.28 5.18
N THR A 94 5.91 0.78 6.39
CA THR A 94 5.84 -0.64 6.71
C THR A 94 4.41 -1.09 7.02
N ILE A 95 4.20 -2.40 7.15
CA ILE A 95 2.93 -2.98 7.61
C ILE A 95 2.51 -2.48 9.00
N ILE A 96 3.49 -2.18 9.87
CA ILE A 96 3.22 -1.62 11.20
C ILE A 96 2.76 -0.18 11.11
N ASP A 97 3.34 0.62 10.20
CA ASP A 97 2.89 1.99 9.96
C ASP A 97 1.46 2.02 9.41
N MET A 98 1.17 1.15 8.42
CA MET A 98 -0.16 0.96 7.88
C MET A 98 -1.18 0.60 8.97
N ALA A 99 -0.87 -0.41 9.79
CA ALA A 99 -1.74 -0.84 10.87
C ALA A 99 -1.98 0.28 11.91
N ARG A 100 -0.92 0.98 12.30
CA ARG A 100 -0.96 2.07 13.30
C ARG A 100 -1.81 3.23 12.82
N ASP A 101 -1.61 3.69 11.60
CA ASP A 101 -2.31 4.87 11.06
C ASP A 101 -3.78 4.53 10.79
N MET A 102 -4.07 3.31 10.29
CA MET A 102 -5.43 2.80 10.17
C MET A 102 -6.14 2.73 11.53
N TRP A 103 -5.50 2.16 12.55
CA TRP A 103 -6.07 2.07 13.88
C TRP A 103 -6.31 3.44 14.50
N THR A 104 -5.37 4.37 14.34
CA THR A 104 -5.51 5.76 14.79
C THR A 104 -6.72 6.43 14.15
N TYR A 105 -6.93 6.21 12.85
CA TYR A 105 -8.11 6.71 12.15
C TYR A 105 -9.40 6.10 12.72
N CYS A 106 -9.46 4.78 12.92
CA CYS A 106 -10.63 4.11 13.50
C CYS A 106 -10.96 4.61 14.92
N LEU A 107 -9.95 4.88 15.74
CA LEU A 107 -10.14 5.42 17.08
C LEU A 107 -10.74 6.82 17.07
N LYS A 108 -10.29 7.68 16.14
CA LYS A 108 -10.78 9.05 16.02
C LYS A 108 -12.13 9.14 15.32
N ASN A 109 -12.44 8.17 14.47
CA ASN A 109 -13.63 8.15 13.62
C ASN A 109 -14.34 6.79 13.75
N PRO A 110 -14.90 6.46 14.93
CA PRO A 110 -15.48 5.14 15.19
C PRO A 110 -16.67 4.81 14.27
N ASN A 111 -17.36 5.83 13.78
CA ASN A 111 -18.48 5.71 12.83
C ASN A 111 -18.10 6.13 11.40
N GLY A 112 -16.80 6.29 11.12
CA GLY A 112 -16.32 6.86 9.87
C GLY A 112 -16.52 8.38 9.79
N ILE A 113 -16.47 8.91 8.56
CA ILE A 113 -16.66 10.34 8.27
C ILE A 113 -18.14 10.54 7.94
N LEU A 114 -18.94 10.94 8.93
CA LEU A 114 -20.33 11.40 8.81
C LEU A 114 -20.55 12.57 9.77
#